data_AF-A0A850MJK8-F1
#
_entry.id   AF-A0A850MJK8-F1
#
_cell.length_a   1.000
_cell.length_b   1.000
_cell.length_c   1.000
_cell.angle_alpha   90.00
_cell.angle_beta   90.00
_cell.angle_gamma   90.00
#
_symmetry.space_group_name_H-M   'P 1'
#
loop_
_entity.id
_entity.type
_entity.pdbx_description
1 polymer ?
#
loop_
_entity_poly.entity_id
_entity_poly.type
_entity_poly.pdbx_seq_one_letter_code
_entity_poly.pdbx_strand_id
1 'polypeptide(L)'
;MKLKDDEKFWEFYRFTGDFFAIDMKKDAKEKFGDYLEAEIFARLRESEVENFRYGWLVRKSDGHPYLVCFFEQLEFMLLLTAKVELQG
;
A
#
# COMPACT_ATOMS: atom_id res chain seq x y z
N MET A 1 0.11 9.47 11.04
CA MET A 1 0.43 9.86 9.65
C MET A 1 -0.38 8.94 8.76
N LYS A 2 -1.15 9.49 7.82
CA LYS A 2 -2.02 8.67 6.97
C LYS A 2 -1.25 8.10 5.79
N LEU A 3 -1.75 7.01 5.21
CA LEU A 3 -1.11 6.38 4.06
C LEU A 3 -1.01 7.34 2.85
N LYS A 4 -2.04 8.17 2.63
CA LYS A 4 -2.02 9.18 1.57
C LYS A 4 -0.94 10.26 1.71
N ASP A 5 -0.37 10.42 2.90
CA ASP A 5 0.69 11.38 3.18
C ASP A 5 2.10 10.77 3.01
N ASP A 6 2.21 9.46 2.71
CA ASP A 6 3.48 8.75 2.58
C ASP A 6 4.01 8.80 1.13
N GLU A 7 5.18 9.41 0.91
CA GLU A 7 5.78 9.55 -0.41
C GLU A 7 6.15 8.22 -1.07
N LYS A 8 6.57 7.21 -0.29
CA LYS A 8 6.96 5.89 -0.81
C LYS A 8 5.75 5.16 -1.36
N PHE A 9 4.57 5.33 -0.76
CA PHE A 9 3.34 4.77 -1.30
C PHE A 9 3.10 5.25 -2.73
N TRP A 10 3.17 6.57 -2.96
CA TRP A 10 2.94 7.14 -4.29
C TRP A 10 4.05 6.80 -5.28
N GLU A 11 5.31 6.70 -4.82
CA GLU A 11 6.43 6.25 -5.64
C GLU A 11 6.21 4.85 -6.21
N PHE A 12 5.69 3.91 -5.42
CA PHE A 12 5.43 2.54 -5.89
C PHE A 12 4.09 2.41 -6.62
N TYR A 13 3.05 3.12 -6.19
CA TYR A 13 1.73 3.08 -6.83
C TYR A 13 1.79 3.53 -8.30
N ARG A 14 2.66 4.49 -8.64
CA ARG A 14 2.82 4.93 -10.04
C ARG A 14 3.28 3.81 -11.00
N PHE A 15 3.79 2.71 -10.45
CA PHE A 15 4.27 1.56 -11.22
C PHE A 15 3.25 0.40 -11.25
N THR A 16 2.12 0.51 -10.55
CA THR A 16 1.08 -0.51 -10.63
C THR A 16 0.29 -0.36 -11.92
N GLY A 17 0.52 -1.28 -12.87
CA GLY A 17 -0.30 -1.74 -14.02
C GLY A 17 -1.14 -0.76 -14.87
N ASP A 18 -1.81 0.23 -14.29
CA ASP A 18 -2.63 1.20 -14.99
C ASP A 18 -1.81 2.44 -15.37
N PHE A 19 -0.93 2.28 -16.37
CA PHE A 19 -0.22 3.38 -17.04
C PHE A 19 -1.16 4.44 -17.69
N PHE A 20 -2.48 4.23 -17.64
CA PHE A 20 -3.50 4.99 -18.39
C PHE A 20 -4.54 5.71 -17.51
N ALA A 21 -4.46 5.64 -16.18
CA ALA A 21 -5.30 6.50 -15.36
C ALA A 21 -4.82 7.95 -15.52
N ILE A 22 -5.58 8.76 -16.29
CA ILE A 22 -5.35 10.20 -16.50
C ILE A 22 -5.20 10.96 -15.16
N ASP A 23 -5.67 10.36 -14.05
CA ASP A 23 -5.44 10.82 -12.68
C ASP A 23 -5.22 9.63 -11.72
N MET A 24 -3.95 9.32 -11.43
CA MET A 24 -3.52 8.28 -10.47
C MET A 24 -4.14 8.46 -9.08
N LYS A 25 -4.31 9.70 -8.61
CA LYS A 25 -4.87 9.96 -7.27
C LYS A 25 -6.36 9.63 -7.24
N LYS A 26 -7.08 9.90 -8.33
CA LYS A 26 -8.48 9.50 -8.48
C LYS A 26 -8.61 7.97 -8.48
N ASP A 27 -7.79 7.27 -9.26
CA ASP A 27 -7.78 5.80 -9.32
C ASP A 27 -7.51 5.17 -7.95
N ALA A 28 -6.44 5.62 -7.27
CA ALA A 28 -6.11 5.15 -5.92
C ALA A 28 -7.24 5.41 -4.91
N LYS A 29 -7.93 6.55 -5.02
CA LYS A 29 -9.06 6.88 -4.15
C LYS A 29 -10.28 5.98 -4.41
N GLU A 30 -10.56 5.65 -5.67
CA GLU A 30 -11.66 4.75 -6.04
C GLU A 30 -11.41 3.31 -5.57
N LYS A 31 -10.17 2.82 -5.68
CA LYS A 31 -9.80 1.44 -5.32
C LYS A 31 -9.44 1.25 -3.84
N PHE A 32 -8.81 2.25 -3.21
CA PHE A 32 -8.15 2.12 -1.90
C PHE A 32 -8.46 3.28 -0.94
N GLY A 33 -9.53 4.04 -1.16
CA GLY A 33 -9.83 5.26 -0.40
C GLY A 33 -9.87 5.08 1.12
N ASP A 34 -10.35 3.94 1.61
CA ASP A 34 -10.37 3.59 3.03
C ASP A 34 -8.98 3.28 3.60
N TYR A 35 -8.10 2.65 2.81
CA TYR A 35 -6.69 2.46 3.16
C TYR A 35 -5.91 3.78 3.15
N LEU A 36 -6.20 4.68 2.20
CA LEU A 36 -5.52 5.98 2.08
C LEU A 36 -5.72 6.87 3.31
N GLU A 37 -6.90 6.78 3.94
CA GLU A 37 -7.21 7.52 5.18
C GLU A 37 -6.75 6.81 6.46
N ALA A 38 -6.24 5.58 6.35
CA ALA A 38 -5.82 4.77 7.50
C ALA A 38 -4.52 5.30 8.12
N GLU A 39 -4.40 5.17 9.44
CA GLU A 39 -3.21 5.59 10.19
C GLU A 39 -2.11 4.54 10.06
N ILE A 40 -0.93 4.94 9.60
CA ILE A 40 0.26 4.10 9.59
C ILE A 40 0.78 3.96 11.02
N PHE A 41 0.91 2.72 11.48
CA PHE A 41 1.54 2.42 12.78
C PHE A 41 2.81 1.57 12.67
N ALA A 42 3.09 0.97 11.51
CA ALA A 42 4.40 0.40 11.22
C ALA A 42 4.74 0.51 9.72
N ARG A 43 6.03 0.63 9.42
CA ARG A 43 6.57 0.56 8.05
C ARG A 43 7.35 -0.73 7.90
N LEU A 44 7.10 -1.47 6.84
CA LEU A 44 7.79 -2.70 6.47
C LEU A 44 8.78 -2.34 5.35
N ARG A 45 10.06 -2.32 5.66
CA ARG A 45 11.14 -1.97 4.73
C ARG A 45 11.68 -3.22 4.04
N GLU A 46 12.52 -3.02 3.02
CA GLU A 46 13.12 -4.07 2.18
C GLU A 46 13.43 -5.36 2.96
N SER A 47 12.86 -6.44 2.44
CA SER A 47 13.08 -7.80 2.87
C SER A 47 14.15 -8.42 1.96
N GLU A 48 14.85 -9.46 2.42
CA GLU A 48 15.73 -10.26 1.55
C GLU A 48 14.94 -10.98 0.43
N VAL A 49 13.61 -11.00 0.51
CA VAL A 49 12.73 -11.55 -0.53
C VAL A 49 12.73 -10.61 -1.74
N GLU A 50 13.30 -11.09 -2.86
CA GLU A 50 13.55 -10.30 -4.08
C GLU A 50 12.33 -9.56 -4.64
N ASN A 51 11.13 -10.09 -4.45
CA ASN A 51 9.91 -9.51 -4.97
C ASN A 51 9.28 -8.47 -4.03
N PHE A 52 9.60 -8.42 -2.74
CA PHE A 52 9.02 -7.43 -1.83
C PHE A 52 9.74 -6.10 -1.97
N ARG A 53 8.99 -5.02 -2.22
CA ARG A 53 9.56 -3.68 -2.35
C ARG A 53 9.34 -2.84 -1.10
N TYR A 54 8.10 -2.73 -0.65
CA TYR A 54 7.77 -1.88 0.48
C TYR A 54 6.38 -2.18 1.02
N GLY A 55 6.15 -1.92 2.31
CA GLY A 55 4.82 -2.07 2.89
C GLY A 55 4.57 -1.26 4.16
N TRP A 56 3.32 -1.31 4.61
CA TRP A 56 2.82 -0.62 5.79
C TRP A 56 1.87 -1.55 6.54
N LEU A 57 1.88 -1.42 7.87
CA LEU A 57 0.74 -1.78 8.68
C LEU A 57 -0.04 -0.50 8.99
N VAL A 58 -1.32 -0.52 8.61
CA VAL A 58 -2.24 0.61 8.75
C VAL A 58 -3.44 0.21 9.59
N ARG A 59 -4.01 1.14 10.35
CA ARG A 59 -5.27 0.93 11.10
C ARG A 59 -6.38 1.73 10.45
N LYS A 60 -7.38 1.02 9.93
CA LYS A 60 -8.57 1.62 9.31
C LYS A 60 -9.55 2.10 10.38
N SER A 61 -10.60 2.79 9.95
CA SER A 61 -11.67 3.32 10.82
C SER A 61 -12.47 2.23 11.54
N ASP A 62 -12.44 0.99 11.05
CA ASP A 62 -13.02 -0.18 11.72
C ASP A 62 -12.20 -0.68 12.92
N GLY A 63 -11.05 -0.05 13.20
CA GLY A 63 -10.17 -0.39 14.31
C GLY A 63 -9.23 -1.58 14.04
N HIS A 64 -9.36 -2.27 12.90
CA HIS A 64 -8.54 -3.43 12.58
C HIS A 64 -7.22 -3.04 11.88
N PRO A 65 -6.14 -3.81 12.10
CA PRO A 65 -4.90 -3.64 11.37
C PRO A 65 -4.96 -4.31 9.99
N TYR A 66 -4.35 -3.65 9.02
CA TYR A 66 -4.26 -4.10 7.64
C TYR A 66 -2.82 -3.98 7.15
N LEU A 67 -2.40 -4.97 6.36
CA LEU A 67 -1.18 -4.94 5.58
C LEU A 67 -1.48 -4.27 4.23
N VAL A 68 -0.59 -3.38 3.81
CA VAL A 68 -0.54 -2.80 2.46
C VAL A 68 0.89 -2.98 1.96
N CYS A 69 1.10 -3.66 0.83
CA CYS A 69 2.46 -3.95 0.36
C CYS A 69 2.56 -4.03 -1.16
N PHE A 70 3.71 -3.59 -1.65
CA PHE A 70 4.09 -3.66 -3.05
C PHE A 70 5.04 -4.83 -3.30
N PHE A 71 4.71 -5.61 -4.32
CA PHE A 71 5.55 -6.69 -4.83
C PHE A 71 5.89 -6.45 -6.31
N GLU A 72 7.09 -6.77 -6.72
CA GLU A 72 7.50 -6.77 -8.12
C GLU A 72 7.55 -8.20 -8.67
N GLN A 73 6.79 -8.47 -9.73
CA GLN A 73 6.75 -9.76 -10.39
C GLN A 73 6.66 -9.58 -11.91
N LEU A 74 7.56 -10.21 -12.66
CA LEU A 74 7.57 -10.21 -14.13
C LEU A 74 7.43 -8.80 -14.74
N GLU A 75 8.17 -7.81 -14.20
CA GLU A 75 8.15 -6.39 -14.60
C GLU A 75 6.89 -5.60 -14.18
N PHE A 76 5.96 -6.20 -13.45
CA PHE A 76 4.79 -5.51 -12.91
C PHE A 76 4.94 -5.23 -11.41
N MET A 77 4.52 -4.04 -10.98
CA MET A 77 4.30 -3.74 -9.57
C MET A 77 2.87 -4.15 -9.20
N LEU A 78 2.73 -5.01 -8.19
CA LEU A 78 1.46 -5.46 -7.62
C LEU A 78 1.27 -4.82 -6.25
N LEU A 79 0.07 -4.34 -5.97
CA LEU A 79 -0.34 -3.88 -4.64
C LEU A 79 -1.23 -4.94 -3.99
N LEU A 80 -0.80 -5.48 -2.85
CA LEU A 80 -1.56 -6.42 -2.05
C LEU A 80 -2.02 -5.75 -0.75
N THR A 81 -3.30 -5.94 -0.44
CA THR A 81 -3.89 -5.53 0.84
C THR A 81 -4.48 -6.75 1.55
N ALA A 82 -4.32 -6.81 2.88
CA ALA A 82 -4.85 -7.91 3.68
C ALA A 82 -5.25 -7.41 5.07
N LYS A 83 -6.40 -7.89 5.58
CA LYS A 83 -6.71 -7.78 7.01
C LYS A 83 -5.77 -8.73 7.76
N VAL A 84 -5.12 -8.26 8.82
CA VAL A 84 -4.17 -9.08 9.59
C VAL A 84 -4.58 -9.16 11.05
N GLU A 85 -4.11 -10.19 11.73
CA GLU A 85 -4.13 -10.28 13.19
C GLU A 85 -2.70 -10.09 13.70
N LEU A 86 -2.52 -9.15 14.63
CA LEU A 86 -1.23 -8.95 15.27
C LEU A 86 -1.27 -9.71 16.59
N GLN A 87 -0.45 -10.75 16.72
CA GLN A 87 -0.23 -11.40 18.00
C GLN A 87 0.68 -10.48 18.83
N GLY A 88 0.19 -10.09 20.00
CA GLY A 88 0.93 -9.31 21.00
C GLY A 88 1.58 -10.22 22.03
#